data_AF-A0A8M1K9V1-F1
#
_entry.id   AF-A0A8M1K9V1-F1
#
_cell.length_a   1.000
_cell.length_b   1.000
_cell.length_c   1.000
_cell.angle_alpha   90.00
_cell.angle_beta   90.00
_cell.angle_gamma   90.00
#
_symmetry.space_group_name_H-M   'P 1'
#
loop_
_entity.id
_entity.type
_entity.pdbx_description
1 polymer ?
#
loop_
_entity_poly.entity_id
_entity_poly.type
_entity_poly.pdbx_seq_one_letter_code
_entity_poly.pdbx_strand_id
1 'polypeptide(L)'
;PHYKTENITTCIFPVLLPWRKATDDELMKKINQLENMTSEVEKTKQELENKNKLLQERETELDNMTKREKDREGLEDKNKEVEKTKQQLEDKNTEMIQIFLTSGEETVGMGIIQTIVCVAVGGESPGPAPPVSPAVSELRLVLLGGSTAGKRAAGNTILGTEEFGRPASTHTLTHTSTETQHSESRQGEVAGRRVTVVETPDWFCSGLSEKDLRQDVGLCVRLSTPGPHAFLLVIPEEPSEGEERRMLEKMEDMFGEGCWGHTLILFTHAEGMRERSVEELLQTGSQELQQLVEKCGNRCHLLNVKDRPDDTKITQLLEKIEEMVSGNRERFYSSQTYQEAEKQLREIERRIQKEREVEERKLMEERERRKELDKNVQESLKMMEGEIQQHEGEIRILNERTTELEKNMKEERDEEKKREMERELKREITQKEEMERKLIRVREKRERERKEMEERHREEMEEMRESYEREARTEAERNLMKIILPELQRNISITKEKMKGEFNRQMEEKNRRMEEKNREIEGLVDTVQKLSRLVEEADEQRSLQS
;
A
#
# COMPACT_ATOMS: atom_id res chain seq x y z
N PRO A 1 120.15 -23.98 -12.29
CA PRO A 1 120.61 -22.58 -12.16
C PRO A 1 119.51 -21.61 -12.61
N HIS A 2 118.80 -21.07 -11.61
CA HIS A 2 118.07 -19.80 -11.51
C HIS A 2 117.30 -19.16 -12.69
N TYR A 3 116.17 -18.52 -12.29
CA TYR A 3 115.30 -17.55 -12.99
C TYR A 3 114.16 -18.18 -13.82
N LYS A 4 112.85 -17.92 -13.62
CA LYS A 4 112.09 -16.98 -12.78
C LYS A 4 110.73 -17.59 -12.43
N THR A 5 110.38 -17.58 -11.15
CA THR A 5 109.02 -17.37 -10.67
C THR A 5 108.66 -15.92 -10.92
N GLU A 6 107.73 -15.63 -11.82
CA GLU A 6 107.02 -14.35 -11.85
C GLU A 6 105.78 -14.47 -12.75
N ASN A 7 104.64 -14.01 -12.22
CA ASN A 7 103.44 -13.60 -12.92
C ASN A 7 102.39 -14.66 -13.35
N ILE A 8 101.96 -15.52 -12.43
CA ILE A 8 100.57 -16.05 -12.48
C ILE A 8 99.61 -15.16 -11.67
N THR A 9 100.15 -14.37 -10.72
CA THR A 9 99.36 -13.43 -9.90
C THR A 9 98.87 -12.19 -10.67
N THR A 10 99.41 -11.92 -11.86
CA THR A 10 99.15 -10.66 -12.60
C THR A 10 98.05 -10.78 -13.66
N CYS A 11 97.64 -11.99 -14.04
CA CYS A 11 96.65 -12.20 -15.10
C CYS A 11 95.24 -12.54 -14.60
N ILE A 12 95.09 -12.98 -13.34
CA ILE A 12 93.80 -13.44 -12.79
C ILE A 12 93.11 -12.34 -11.95
N PHE A 13 93.89 -11.49 -11.28
CA PHE A 13 93.37 -10.38 -10.46
C PHE A 13 92.62 -9.26 -11.24
N PRO A 14 93.03 -8.84 -12.46
CA PRO A 14 92.36 -7.74 -13.16
C PRO A 14 90.99 -8.09 -13.77
N VAL A 15 90.69 -9.37 -13.96
CA VAL A 15 89.44 -9.84 -14.60
C VAL A 15 88.39 -10.24 -13.55
N LEU A 16 88.81 -10.76 -12.39
CA LEU A 16 87.91 -11.19 -11.32
C LEU A 16 87.38 -10.03 -10.44
N LEU A 17 88.16 -8.96 -10.26
CA LEU A 17 87.72 -7.77 -9.52
C LEU A 17 86.54 -7.07 -10.19
N PRO A 18 86.55 -6.77 -11.50
CA PRO A 18 85.40 -6.19 -12.20
C PRO A 18 84.17 -7.09 -12.21
N TRP A 19 84.33 -8.41 -12.34
CA TRP A 19 83.21 -9.37 -12.33
C TRP A 19 82.55 -9.51 -10.96
N ARG A 20 83.34 -9.57 -9.87
CA ARG A 20 82.81 -9.56 -8.49
C ARG A 20 82.12 -8.23 -8.18
N LYS A 21 82.73 -7.11 -8.59
CA LYS A 21 82.14 -5.78 -8.44
C LYS A 21 80.84 -5.65 -9.24
N ALA A 22 80.75 -6.20 -10.45
CA ALA A 22 79.54 -6.17 -11.26
C ALA A 22 78.40 -7.02 -10.67
N THR A 23 78.70 -8.19 -10.10
CA THR A 23 77.70 -9.05 -9.43
C THR A 23 77.25 -8.46 -8.09
N ASP A 24 78.18 -7.90 -7.30
CA ASP A 24 77.87 -7.16 -6.07
C ASP A 24 77.07 -5.87 -6.38
N ASP A 25 77.41 -5.13 -7.44
CA ASP A 25 76.68 -3.92 -7.86
C ASP A 25 75.26 -4.26 -8.33
N GLU A 26 75.06 -5.40 -9.02
CA GLU A 26 73.75 -5.85 -9.46
C GLU A 26 72.90 -6.38 -8.30
N LEU A 27 73.51 -7.07 -7.33
CA LEU A 27 72.86 -7.45 -6.07
C LEU A 27 72.45 -6.21 -5.27
N MET A 28 73.34 -5.23 -5.14
CA MET A 28 73.09 -3.96 -4.44
C MET A 28 72.01 -3.13 -5.13
N LYS A 29 71.93 -3.16 -6.47
CA LYS A 29 70.87 -2.51 -7.22
C LYS A 29 69.50 -3.15 -6.95
N LYS A 30 69.44 -4.48 -6.86
CA LYS A 30 68.21 -5.21 -6.51
C LYS A 30 67.81 -5.03 -5.04
N ILE A 31 68.77 -4.97 -4.13
CA ILE A 31 68.53 -4.64 -2.71
C ILE A 31 67.96 -3.23 -2.59
N ASN A 32 68.54 -2.23 -3.25
CA ASN A 32 67.98 -0.87 -3.29
C ASN A 32 66.56 -0.81 -3.91
N GLN A 33 66.30 -1.62 -4.93
CA GLN A 33 64.95 -1.73 -5.52
C GLN A 33 63.95 -2.35 -4.52
N LEU A 34 64.36 -3.39 -3.79
CA LEU A 34 63.56 -3.99 -2.73
C LEU A 34 63.31 -3.04 -1.57
N GLU A 35 64.32 -2.27 -1.14
CA GLU A 35 64.18 -1.26 -0.07
C GLU A 35 63.21 -0.14 -0.50
N ASN A 36 63.30 0.33 -1.74
CA ASN A 36 62.35 1.31 -2.28
C ASN A 36 60.92 0.75 -2.36
N MET A 37 60.74 -0.49 -2.85
CA MET A 37 59.42 -1.12 -2.91
C MET A 37 58.86 -1.41 -1.51
N THR A 38 59.69 -1.82 -0.56
CA THR A 38 59.30 -2.01 0.84
C THR A 38 58.87 -0.67 1.45
N SER A 39 59.57 0.42 1.16
CA SER A 39 59.19 1.77 1.58
C SER A 39 57.86 2.24 0.98
N GLU A 40 57.57 1.93 -0.29
CA GLU A 40 56.26 2.20 -0.91
C GLU A 40 55.14 1.36 -0.28
N VAL A 41 55.42 0.11 0.07
CA VAL A 41 54.47 -0.77 0.76
C VAL A 41 54.19 -0.28 2.18
N GLU A 42 55.22 0.17 2.91
CA GLU A 42 55.05 0.76 4.25
C GLU A 42 54.21 2.05 4.18
N LYS A 43 54.43 2.90 3.17
CA LYS A 43 53.61 4.11 2.95
C LYS A 43 52.15 3.77 2.64
N THR A 44 51.92 2.80 1.76
CA THR A 44 50.55 2.38 1.40
C THR A 44 49.85 1.68 2.56
N LYS A 45 50.58 0.92 3.38
CA LYS A 45 50.10 0.34 4.64
C LYS A 45 49.73 1.44 5.65
N GLN A 46 50.57 2.47 5.83
CA GLN A 46 50.26 3.60 6.71
C GLN A 46 49.04 4.39 6.22
N GLU A 47 48.89 4.57 4.91
CA GLU A 47 47.68 5.17 4.34
C GLU A 47 46.44 4.31 4.57
N LEU A 48 46.57 2.98 4.49
CA LEU A 48 45.47 2.05 4.76
C LEU A 48 45.08 2.10 6.23
N GLU A 49 46.05 2.16 7.14
CA GLU A 49 45.84 2.26 8.59
C GLU A 49 45.16 3.59 8.97
N ASN A 50 45.57 4.70 8.34
CA ASN A 50 44.91 6.00 8.50
C ASN A 50 43.46 5.98 7.95
N LYS A 51 43.23 5.33 6.80
CA LYS A 51 41.87 5.16 6.24
C LYS A 51 41.02 4.23 7.12
N ASN A 52 41.61 3.20 7.72
CA ASN A 52 40.92 2.30 8.64
C ASN A 52 40.55 3.01 9.95
N LYS A 53 41.42 3.88 10.46
CA LYS A 53 41.11 4.74 11.60
C LYS A 53 39.97 5.72 11.29
N LEU A 54 39.99 6.33 10.11
CA LEU A 54 38.90 7.21 9.65
C LEU A 54 37.59 6.44 9.44
N LEU A 55 37.65 5.19 9.00
CA LEU A 55 36.49 4.30 8.91
C LEU A 55 35.95 3.94 10.28
N GLN A 56 36.80 3.62 11.26
CA GLN A 56 36.37 3.38 12.64
C GLN A 56 35.76 4.63 13.29
N GLU A 57 36.31 5.81 13.02
CA GLU A 57 35.72 7.09 13.44
C GLU A 57 34.35 7.32 12.79
N ARG A 58 34.20 7.02 11.50
CA ARG A 58 32.90 7.08 10.82
C ARG A 58 31.91 6.01 11.28
N GLU A 59 32.37 4.81 11.60
CA GLU A 59 31.54 3.74 12.16
C GLU A 59 31.08 4.11 13.56
N THR A 60 31.92 4.75 14.38
CA THR A 60 31.50 5.29 15.68
C THR A 60 30.58 6.50 15.55
N GLU A 61 30.77 7.36 14.54
CA GLU A 61 29.80 8.41 14.22
C GLU A 61 28.47 7.84 13.75
N LEU A 62 28.49 6.79 12.92
CA LEU A 62 27.31 6.05 12.49
C LEU A 62 26.64 5.38 13.68
N ASP A 63 27.35 4.67 14.55
CA ASP A 63 26.79 4.06 15.76
C ASP A 63 26.24 5.11 16.72
N ASN A 64 26.88 6.28 16.83
CA ASN A 64 26.37 7.40 17.62
C ASN A 64 25.15 8.06 16.96
N MET A 65 25.09 8.13 15.64
CA MET A 65 23.90 8.58 14.89
C MET A 65 22.78 7.55 15.01
N THR A 66 23.06 6.25 14.92
CA THR A 66 22.11 5.15 15.10
C THR A 66 21.67 5.04 16.55
N LYS A 67 22.52 5.40 17.52
CA LYS A 67 22.15 5.51 18.94
C LYS A 67 21.29 6.74 19.19
N ARG A 68 21.60 7.89 18.57
CA ARG A 68 20.74 9.08 18.57
C ARG A 68 19.43 8.84 17.83
N GLU A 69 19.44 8.04 16.77
CA GLU A 69 18.24 7.57 16.07
C GLU A 69 17.50 6.54 16.90
N LYS A 70 18.16 5.70 17.70
CA LYS A 70 17.52 4.80 18.68
C LYS A 70 16.97 5.55 19.89
N ASP A 71 17.62 6.62 20.34
CA ASP A 71 17.14 7.50 21.41
C ASP A 71 16.02 8.41 20.88
N ARG A 72 16.10 8.84 19.61
CA ARG A 72 15.03 9.52 18.88
C ARG A 72 13.91 8.54 18.54
N GLU A 73 14.19 7.28 18.25
CA GLU A 73 13.23 6.17 18.14
C GLU A 73 12.70 5.81 19.52
N GLY A 74 13.42 6.02 20.63
CA GLY A 74 12.95 5.81 22.00
C GLY A 74 12.03 6.95 22.46
N LEU A 75 12.30 8.17 22.03
CA LEU A 75 11.44 9.34 22.16
C LEU A 75 10.25 9.28 21.19
N GLU A 76 10.48 8.83 19.96
CA GLU A 76 9.46 8.47 18.98
C GLU A 76 8.76 7.17 19.38
N ASP A 77 9.29 6.28 20.22
CA ASP A 77 8.64 5.05 20.69
C ASP A 77 7.79 5.37 21.91
N LYS A 78 8.19 6.32 22.75
CA LYS A 78 7.30 6.94 23.74
C LYS A 78 6.24 7.79 23.06
N ASN A 79 6.59 8.53 22.02
CA ASN A 79 5.63 9.30 21.24
C ASN A 79 4.78 8.41 20.31
N LYS A 80 5.27 7.24 19.88
CA LYS A 80 4.58 6.09 19.26
C LYS A 80 4.06 5.14 20.31
N GLU A 81 4.16 5.38 21.61
CA GLU A 81 3.47 4.63 22.67
C GLU A 81 2.23 5.44 23.05
N VAL A 82 2.38 6.76 23.12
CA VAL A 82 1.28 7.73 23.11
C VAL A 82 0.52 7.67 21.77
N GLU A 83 1.22 7.73 20.64
CA GLU A 83 0.63 7.48 19.34
C GLU A 83 0.38 5.98 19.10
N LYS A 84 1.00 4.97 19.72
CA LYS A 84 0.46 3.58 19.67
C LYS A 84 -0.76 3.46 20.55
N THR A 85 -1.02 4.27 21.55
CA THR A 85 -2.31 4.19 22.25
C THR A 85 -3.42 4.83 21.43
N LYS A 86 -3.08 5.84 20.62
CA LYS A 86 -3.99 6.53 19.70
C LYS A 86 -4.11 5.84 18.33
N GLN A 87 -3.03 5.25 17.84
CA GLN A 87 -2.88 4.41 16.66
C GLN A 87 -3.17 2.93 16.98
N GLN A 88 -2.96 2.33 18.15
CA GLN A 88 -3.68 1.07 18.50
C GLN A 88 -5.19 1.30 18.67
N LEU A 89 -5.66 2.53 18.61
CA LEU A 89 -7.04 2.84 18.28
C LEU A 89 -7.20 2.96 16.75
N GLU A 90 -6.36 3.75 16.06
CA GLU A 90 -6.40 4.07 14.63
C GLU A 90 -5.70 3.07 13.64
N ASP A 91 -4.52 2.48 13.85
CA ASP A 91 -3.96 1.22 13.29
C ASP A 91 -4.79 0.00 13.63
N LYS A 92 -5.40 -0.12 14.80
CA LYS A 92 -6.38 -1.21 14.92
C LYS A 92 -7.51 -0.95 13.89
N ASN A 93 -7.78 0.30 13.55
CA ASN A 93 -8.69 0.71 12.48
C ASN A 93 -8.05 0.63 11.07
N THR A 94 -6.73 0.85 10.94
CA THR A 94 -5.98 1.04 9.69
C THR A 94 -5.20 -0.20 9.27
N GLU A 95 -4.72 -1.05 10.18
CA GLU A 95 -4.17 -2.40 9.99
C GLU A 95 -5.27 -3.37 9.54
N MET A 96 -6.52 -3.14 9.96
CA MET A 96 -7.69 -3.74 9.32
C MET A 96 -7.86 -3.28 7.86
N ILE A 97 -7.72 -1.97 7.61
CA ILE A 97 -7.81 -1.42 6.26
C ILE A 97 -6.56 -1.76 5.41
N GLN A 98 -5.38 -1.97 6.00
CA GLN A 98 -4.11 -2.28 5.33
C GLN A 98 -3.93 -3.77 5.08
N ILE A 99 -4.42 -4.68 5.93
CA ILE A 99 -4.56 -6.10 5.55
C ILE A 99 -5.41 -6.22 4.26
N PHE A 100 -6.34 -5.29 4.07
CA PHE A 100 -7.19 -5.19 2.89
C PHE A 100 -6.53 -4.48 1.68
N LEU A 101 -5.47 -3.69 1.88
CA LEU A 101 -4.83 -2.86 0.82
C LEU A 101 -3.35 -3.19 0.52
N THR A 102 -2.58 -3.83 1.41
CA THR A 102 -1.13 -4.13 1.20
C THR A 102 -0.90 -5.39 0.39
N SER A 103 -1.72 -5.56 -0.63
CA SER A 103 -1.61 -6.63 -1.59
C SER A 103 -2.28 -6.16 -2.88
N GLY A 104 -1.42 -5.67 -3.77
CA GLY A 104 -1.79 -4.99 -5.01
C GLY A 104 -1.76 -3.48 -4.85
N GLU A 105 -0.61 -2.85 -5.10
CA GLU A 105 -0.61 -1.43 -5.47
C GLU A 105 -1.15 -1.26 -6.89
N GLU A 106 -2.00 -0.24 -7.02
CA GLU A 106 -2.42 0.48 -8.22
C GLU A 106 -3.19 -0.30 -9.30
N THR A 107 -4.50 -0.47 -9.04
CA THR A 107 -5.64 -0.20 -9.96
C THR A 107 -6.97 -0.65 -9.36
N VAL A 108 -6.97 -1.33 -8.22
CA VAL A 108 -8.17 -2.01 -7.67
C VAL A 108 -8.96 -1.13 -6.66
N GLY A 109 -8.59 0.14 -6.51
CA GLY A 109 -9.21 1.07 -5.55
C GLY A 109 -10.70 1.37 -5.74
N MET A 110 -11.30 1.01 -6.88
CA MET A 110 -12.75 1.15 -7.11
C MET A 110 -13.55 -0.14 -6.90
N GLY A 111 -12.95 -1.33 -6.99
CA GLY A 111 -13.70 -2.59 -6.91
C GLY A 111 -14.00 -3.06 -5.48
N ILE A 112 -13.09 -2.80 -4.56
CA ILE A 112 -13.16 -3.32 -3.19
C ILE A 112 -14.11 -2.48 -2.31
N ILE A 113 -14.26 -1.19 -2.61
CA ILE A 113 -15.22 -0.31 -1.92
C ILE A 113 -16.66 -0.56 -2.41
N GLN A 114 -16.85 -1.08 -3.63
CA GLN A 114 -18.18 -1.28 -4.24
C GLN A 114 -19.00 -2.41 -3.58
N THR A 115 -18.37 -3.32 -2.83
CA THR A 115 -19.11 -4.34 -2.06
C THR A 115 -19.58 -3.82 -0.68
N ILE A 116 -18.99 -2.73 -0.18
CA ILE A 116 -19.30 -2.17 1.16
C ILE A 116 -20.28 -0.99 1.07
N VAL A 117 -20.51 -0.42 -0.12
CA VAL A 117 -21.48 0.68 -0.33
C VAL A 117 -22.64 0.22 -1.22
N CYS A 118 -23.58 -0.51 -0.62
CA CYS A 118 -24.95 -0.61 -1.11
C CYS A 118 -25.91 -0.65 0.09
N VAL A 119 -25.93 0.44 0.87
CA VAL A 119 -27.05 0.75 1.77
C VAL A 119 -27.43 2.21 1.57
N ALA A 120 -28.49 2.38 0.78
CA ALA A 120 -29.48 3.45 0.78
C ALA A 120 -29.01 4.90 1.04
N VAL A 121 -28.85 5.66 -0.04
CA VAL A 121 -29.20 7.09 -0.05
C VAL A 121 -30.37 7.28 -1.00
N GLY A 122 -31.55 7.40 -0.41
CA GLY A 122 -32.80 7.66 -1.10
C GLY A 122 -33.85 8.02 -0.04
N GLY A 123 -33.85 9.29 0.36
CA GLY A 123 -34.91 9.81 1.22
C GLY A 123 -36.17 10.01 0.39
N GLU A 124 -37.20 9.21 0.69
CA GLU A 124 -38.61 9.57 0.59
C GLU A 124 -39.47 8.53 1.36
N SER A 125 -40.31 9.05 2.27
CA SER A 125 -41.46 8.51 3.04
C SER A 125 -41.75 6.99 3.14
N PRO A 126 -42.12 6.44 4.33
CA PRO A 126 -42.26 5.00 4.55
C PRO A 126 -43.62 4.43 4.07
N GLY A 127 -43.57 3.37 3.26
CA GLY A 127 -44.67 2.46 2.94
C GLY A 127 -44.26 1.00 3.19
N PRO A 128 -45.23 0.07 3.41
CA PRO A 128 -44.94 -1.24 3.99
C PRO A 128 -44.13 -2.13 3.04
N ALA A 129 -43.06 -2.73 3.58
CA ALA A 129 -42.09 -3.53 2.88
C ALA A 129 -42.71 -4.76 2.15
N PRO A 130 -42.25 -5.09 0.93
CA PRO A 130 -42.41 -6.43 0.37
C PRO A 130 -41.36 -7.38 0.98
N PRO A 131 -41.59 -8.71 0.93
CA PRO A 131 -40.80 -9.68 1.69
C PRO A 131 -39.35 -9.73 1.22
N VAL A 132 -38.45 -9.84 2.19
CA VAL A 132 -37.01 -10.04 2.02
C VAL A 132 -36.76 -11.24 1.11
N SER A 133 -36.30 -10.97 -0.12
CA SER A 133 -35.75 -11.96 -1.03
C SER A 133 -34.48 -12.58 -0.40
N PRO A 134 -34.27 -13.90 -0.48
CA PRO A 134 -33.09 -14.53 0.10
C PRO A 134 -31.82 -14.03 -0.61
N ALA A 135 -30.73 -13.88 0.14
CA ALA A 135 -29.44 -13.46 -0.36
C ALA A 135 -29.01 -14.31 -1.59
N VAL A 136 -28.69 -13.64 -2.69
CA VAL A 136 -28.19 -14.28 -3.91
C VAL A 136 -26.89 -15.03 -3.57
N SER A 137 -26.86 -16.34 -3.77
CA SER A 137 -25.68 -17.18 -3.46
C SER A 137 -24.51 -16.82 -4.39
N GLU A 138 -23.46 -16.22 -3.83
CA GLU A 138 -22.24 -15.87 -4.56
C GLU A 138 -21.36 -17.12 -4.81
N LEU A 139 -20.84 -17.28 -6.03
CA LEU A 139 -19.83 -18.27 -6.39
C LEU A 139 -18.43 -17.62 -6.45
N ARG A 140 -17.40 -18.30 -5.94
CA ARG A 140 -16.02 -17.77 -5.86
C ARG A 140 -15.05 -18.74 -6.51
N LEU A 141 -14.31 -18.29 -7.51
CA LEU A 141 -13.45 -19.09 -8.36
C LEU A 141 -12.03 -18.52 -8.30
N VAL A 142 -11.01 -19.39 -8.21
CA VAL A 142 -9.59 -18.98 -8.25
C VAL A 142 -8.94 -19.62 -9.47
N LEU A 143 -8.36 -18.82 -10.37
CA LEU A 143 -7.70 -19.27 -11.58
C LEU A 143 -6.20 -19.45 -11.33
N LEU A 144 -5.72 -20.68 -11.51
CA LEU A 144 -4.33 -21.08 -11.28
C LEU A 144 -3.74 -21.65 -12.57
N GLY A 145 -2.45 -21.44 -12.84
CA GLY A 145 -1.79 -21.97 -14.03
C GLY A 145 -0.57 -21.14 -14.47
N GLY A 146 0.16 -21.58 -15.50
CA GLY A 146 1.32 -20.86 -16.02
C GLY A 146 1.00 -19.47 -16.61
N SER A 147 2.03 -18.66 -16.86
CA SER A 147 1.89 -17.34 -17.51
C SER A 147 1.20 -17.42 -18.89
N THR A 148 1.47 -18.50 -19.63
CA THR A 148 0.94 -18.72 -21.00
C THR A 148 -0.36 -19.52 -21.04
N ALA A 149 -0.89 -19.94 -19.88
CA ALA A 149 -2.08 -20.81 -19.82
C ALA A 149 -3.39 -20.10 -20.23
N GLY A 150 -3.39 -18.77 -20.35
CA GLY A 150 -4.57 -18.00 -20.74
C GLY A 150 -5.55 -17.73 -19.60
N LYS A 151 -5.07 -17.71 -18.33
CA LYS A 151 -5.89 -17.45 -17.12
C LYS A 151 -6.76 -16.19 -17.25
N ARG A 152 -6.14 -15.06 -17.57
CA ARG A 152 -6.83 -13.77 -17.75
C ARG A 152 -7.99 -13.87 -18.74
N ALA A 153 -7.72 -14.49 -19.88
CA ALA A 153 -8.69 -14.59 -20.94
C ALA A 153 -9.82 -15.58 -20.58
N ALA A 154 -9.50 -16.69 -19.90
CA ALA A 154 -10.51 -17.56 -19.29
C ALA A 154 -11.37 -16.83 -18.25
N GLY A 155 -10.78 -15.98 -17.40
CA GLY A 155 -11.50 -15.14 -16.43
C GLY A 155 -12.47 -14.17 -17.09
N ASN A 156 -12.03 -13.47 -18.13
CA ASN A 156 -12.90 -12.59 -18.93
C ASN A 156 -14.04 -13.38 -19.60
N THR A 157 -13.74 -14.57 -20.16
CA THR A 157 -14.78 -15.43 -20.76
C THR A 157 -15.80 -15.88 -19.71
N ILE A 158 -15.37 -16.27 -18.51
CA ILE A 158 -16.27 -16.70 -17.42
C ILE A 158 -17.17 -15.55 -16.98
N LEU A 159 -16.64 -14.33 -16.84
CA LEU A 159 -17.40 -13.15 -16.40
C LEU A 159 -18.28 -12.53 -17.50
N GLY A 160 -18.05 -12.89 -18.77
CA GLY A 160 -18.80 -12.34 -19.91
C GLY A 160 -18.43 -10.89 -20.27
N THR A 161 -17.44 -10.29 -19.59
CA THR A 161 -16.98 -8.90 -19.78
C THR A 161 -15.45 -8.80 -19.73
N GLU A 162 -14.87 -7.75 -20.32
CA GLU A 162 -13.41 -7.53 -20.38
C GLU A 162 -12.83 -6.93 -19.06
N GLU A 163 -13.17 -7.49 -17.89
CA GLU A 163 -12.84 -6.92 -16.57
C GLU A 163 -11.34 -6.94 -16.21
N PHE A 164 -10.58 -7.87 -16.80
CA PHE A 164 -9.14 -7.99 -16.58
C PHE A 164 -8.29 -7.30 -17.66
N GLY A 165 -8.93 -6.58 -18.60
CA GLY A 165 -8.27 -5.86 -19.71
C GLY A 165 -7.89 -6.75 -20.90
N ARG A 166 -7.75 -6.13 -22.09
CA ARG A 166 -7.41 -6.81 -23.36
C ARG A 166 -5.92 -6.60 -23.70
N PRO A 167 -5.16 -7.62 -24.14
CA PRO A 167 -3.88 -7.36 -24.80
C PRO A 167 -4.17 -6.58 -26.10
N ALA A 168 -3.45 -5.48 -26.32
CA ALA A 168 -3.66 -4.60 -27.46
C ALA A 168 -3.70 -5.42 -28.76
N SER A 169 -4.78 -5.20 -29.53
CA SER A 169 -4.98 -5.77 -30.84
C SER A 169 -3.89 -5.31 -31.81
N THR A 170 -2.93 -6.17 -32.12
CA THR A 170 -2.20 -6.13 -33.39
C THR A 170 -1.85 -7.53 -33.82
N HIS A 171 -2.02 -7.79 -35.11
CA HIS A 171 -1.65 -9.00 -35.83
C HIS A 171 -0.15 -9.30 -35.71
N THR A 172 0.30 -9.80 -34.58
CA THR A 172 1.59 -10.47 -34.39
C THR A 172 1.57 -11.07 -32.99
N LEU A 173 1.69 -12.39 -32.88
CA LEU A 173 2.07 -13.07 -31.64
C LEU A 173 3.53 -12.67 -31.31
N THR A 174 3.73 -11.45 -30.82
CA THR A 174 4.94 -11.06 -30.12
C THR A 174 4.67 -11.17 -28.63
N HIS A 175 5.26 -12.20 -28.03
CA HIS A 175 5.37 -12.57 -26.61
C HIS A 175 5.54 -11.41 -25.59
N THR A 176 4.54 -10.56 -25.42
CA THR A 176 4.47 -9.60 -24.30
C THR A 176 3.03 -9.49 -23.80
N SER A 177 2.50 -10.59 -23.27
CA SER A 177 1.37 -10.48 -22.34
C SER A 177 1.90 -9.76 -21.10
N THR A 178 1.21 -8.72 -20.63
CA THR A 178 1.47 -8.11 -19.33
C THR A 178 1.18 -9.15 -18.25
N GLU A 179 2.22 -9.86 -17.82
CA GLU A 179 2.13 -10.87 -16.77
C GLU A 179 1.52 -10.24 -15.52
N THR A 180 0.43 -10.82 -15.04
CA THR A 180 -0.18 -10.52 -13.75
C THR A 180 0.90 -10.66 -12.68
N GLN A 181 1.24 -9.56 -12.00
CA GLN A 181 2.31 -9.53 -10.98
C GLN A 181 1.79 -9.91 -9.59
N HIS A 182 0.49 -9.69 -9.35
CA HIS A 182 -0.20 -9.97 -8.08
C HIS A 182 -1.62 -10.49 -8.32
N SER A 183 -2.16 -11.23 -7.36
CA SER A 183 -3.53 -11.76 -7.45
C SER A 183 -4.57 -10.63 -7.47
N GLU A 184 -5.57 -10.74 -8.36
CA GLU A 184 -6.62 -9.74 -8.54
C GLU A 184 -8.01 -10.40 -8.58
N SER A 185 -9.00 -9.80 -7.92
CA SER A 185 -10.40 -10.26 -8.01
C SER A 185 -11.23 -9.36 -8.91
N ARG A 186 -12.16 -9.94 -9.66
CA ARG A 186 -13.24 -9.25 -10.38
C ARG A 186 -14.57 -9.96 -10.12
N GLN A 187 -15.66 -9.21 -10.17
CA GLN A 187 -17.01 -9.71 -9.94
C GLN A 187 -17.90 -9.42 -11.14
N GLY A 188 -18.78 -10.36 -11.48
CA GLY A 188 -19.79 -10.20 -12.52
C GLY A 188 -21.05 -11.00 -12.20
N GLU A 189 -22.11 -10.73 -12.94
CA GLU A 189 -23.35 -11.52 -12.89
C GLU A 189 -23.38 -12.44 -14.11
N VAL A 190 -23.39 -13.75 -13.87
CA VAL A 190 -23.32 -14.79 -14.90
C VAL A 190 -24.44 -15.79 -14.64
N ALA A 191 -25.29 -16.04 -15.64
CA ALA A 191 -26.46 -16.93 -15.50
C ALA A 191 -27.36 -16.62 -14.28
N GLY A 192 -27.51 -15.33 -13.93
CA GLY A 192 -28.31 -14.88 -12.78
C GLY A 192 -27.66 -15.11 -11.41
N ARG A 193 -26.36 -15.45 -11.38
CA ARG A 193 -25.57 -15.67 -10.16
C ARG A 193 -24.42 -14.68 -10.08
N ARG A 194 -24.14 -14.19 -8.88
CA ARG A 194 -22.93 -13.38 -8.63
C ARG A 194 -21.71 -14.30 -8.63
N VAL A 195 -20.75 -14.04 -9.51
CA VAL A 195 -19.51 -14.81 -9.64
C VAL A 195 -18.33 -13.89 -9.39
N THR A 196 -17.48 -14.28 -8.45
CA THR A 196 -16.19 -13.65 -8.17
C THR A 196 -15.08 -14.53 -8.71
N VAL A 197 -14.22 -13.98 -9.57
CA VAL A 197 -13.07 -14.67 -10.15
C VAL A 197 -11.80 -13.99 -9.64
N VAL A 198 -10.90 -14.78 -9.07
CA VAL A 198 -9.56 -14.34 -8.65
C VAL A 198 -8.54 -14.86 -9.66
N GLU A 199 -7.89 -13.96 -10.39
CA GLU A 199 -6.74 -14.27 -11.25
C GLU A 199 -5.47 -14.25 -10.41
N THR A 200 -4.61 -15.28 -10.49
CA THR A 200 -3.32 -15.32 -9.79
C THR A 200 -2.15 -15.09 -10.75
N PRO A 201 -0.96 -14.68 -10.27
CA PRO A 201 0.28 -14.72 -11.04
C PRO A 201 0.71 -16.17 -11.30
N ASP A 202 1.79 -16.35 -12.07
CA ASP A 202 2.37 -17.69 -12.32
C ASP A 202 3.13 -18.19 -11.08
N TRP A 203 2.38 -18.79 -10.17
CA TRP A 203 2.93 -19.46 -8.99
C TRP A 203 3.77 -20.69 -9.31
N PHE A 204 3.65 -21.24 -10.51
CA PHE A 204 4.32 -22.48 -10.93
C PHE A 204 5.66 -22.24 -11.62
N CYS A 205 5.99 -20.99 -11.93
CA CYS A 205 7.29 -20.58 -12.43
C CYS A 205 8.41 -20.79 -11.39
N SER A 206 9.61 -21.12 -11.86
CA SER A 206 10.82 -21.28 -11.03
C SER A 206 11.49 -19.95 -10.67
N GLY A 207 11.11 -18.84 -11.31
CA GLY A 207 11.69 -17.52 -11.10
C GLY A 207 11.07 -16.70 -9.96
N LEU A 208 9.93 -17.14 -9.41
CA LEU A 208 9.24 -16.44 -8.32
C LEU A 208 9.89 -16.80 -6.97
N SER A 209 10.22 -15.79 -6.15
CA SER A 209 10.76 -16.04 -4.82
C SER A 209 9.71 -16.66 -3.90
N GLU A 210 10.13 -17.53 -2.97
CA GLU A 210 9.19 -18.17 -2.02
C GLU A 210 8.45 -17.13 -1.16
N LYS A 211 9.11 -16.00 -0.85
CA LYS A 211 8.51 -14.90 -0.09
C LYS A 211 7.38 -14.23 -0.89
N ASP A 212 7.62 -13.90 -2.16
CA ASP A 212 6.63 -13.24 -3.00
C ASP A 212 5.44 -14.17 -3.27
N LEU A 213 5.71 -15.48 -3.48
CA LEU A 213 4.69 -16.51 -3.58
C LEU A 213 3.81 -16.56 -2.33
N ARG A 214 4.40 -16.66 -1.13
CA ARG A 214 3.63 -16.72 0.13
C ARG A 214 2.81 -15.45 0.34
N GLN A 215 3.36 -14.28 0.02
CA GLN A 215 2.65 -13.00 0.13
C GLN A 215 1.44 -12.96 -0.80
N ASP A 216 1.60 -13.41 -2.04
CA ASP A 216 0.53 -13.40 -3.03
C ASP A 216 -0.53 -14.49 -2.79
N VAL A 217 -0.14 -15.67 -2.32
CA VAL A 217 -1.09 -16.69 -1.84
C VAL A 217 -1.92 -16.13 -0.68
N GLY A 218 -1.30 -15.39 0.24
CA GLY A 218 -2.01 -14.70 1.32
C GLY A 218 -3.01 -13.66 0.80
N LEU A 219 -2.67 -12.93 -0.27
CA LEU A 219 -3.59 -12.02 -0.96
C LEU A 219 -4.78 -12.77 -1.56
N CYS A 220 -4.52 -13.84 -2.32
CA CYS A 220 -5.54 -14.68 -2.93
C CYS A 220 -6.54 -15.21 -1.89
N VAL A 221 -6.05 -15.66 -0.73
CA VAL A 221 -6.89 -16.12 0.40
C VAL A 221 -7.84 -15.02 0.87
N ARG A 222 -7.34 -13.78 1.03
CA ARG A 222 -8.19 -12.64 1.42
C ARG A 222 -9.23 -12.30 0.36
N LEU A 223 -8.85 -12.30 -0.91
CA LEU A 223 -9.75 -12.02 -2.04
C LEU A 223 -10.85 -13.08 -2.23
N SER A 224 -10.61 -14.30 -1.76
CA SER A 224 -11.56 -15.43 -1.91
C SER A 224 -12.20 -15.88 -0.60
N THR A 225 -12.02 -15.13 0.50
CA THR A 225 -12.62 -15.40 1.82
C THR A 225 -14.16 -15.42 1.73
N PRO A 226 -14.87 -16.33 2.43
CA PRO A 226 -14.41 -17.31 3.42
C PRO A 226 -13.71 -18.56 2.83
N GLY A 227 -13.61 -18.64 1.51
CA GLY A 227 -12.96 -19.71 0.78
C GLY A 227 -13.52 -19.86 -0.63
N PRO A 228 -12.72 -20.31 -1.61
CA PRO A 228 -13.17 -20.53 -2.97
C PRO A 228 -14.10 -21.74 -3.06
N HIS A 229 -15.09 -21.66 -3.94
CA HIS A 229 -15.93 -22.80 -4.29
C HIS A 229 -15.20 -23.76 -5.23
N ALA A 230 -14.36 -23.21 -6.13
CA ALA A 230 -13.50 -23.99 -7.01
C ALA A 230 -12.14 -23.33 -7.25
N PHE A 231 -11.10 -24.15 -7.30
CA PHE A 231 -9.83 -23.83 -7.95
C PHE A 231 -9.89 -24.33 -9.40
N LEU A 232 -9.63 -23.45 -10.36
CA LEU A 232 -9.58 -23.78 -11.78
C LEU A 232 -8.12 -23.83 -12.21
N LEU A 233 -7.59 -25.04 -12.40
CA LEU A 233 -6.25 -25.26 -12.94
C LEU A 233 -6.30 -25.11 -14.46
N VAL A 234 -5.88 -23.95 -14.94
CA VAL A 234 -5.86 -23.57 -16.34
C VAL A 234 -4.63 -24.18 -17.02
N ILE A 235 -4.87 -25.04 -18.00
CA ILE A 235 -3.82 -25.74 -18.76
C ILE A 235 -4.08 -25.53 -20.25
N PRO A 236 -3.13 -25.00 -21.04
CA PRO A 236 -3.33 -24.88 -22.48
C PRO A 236 -3.27 -26.26 -23.15
N GLU A 237 -3.88 -26.38 -24.33
CA GLU A 237 -3.88 -27.64 -25.10
C GLU A 237 -2.48 -28.22 -25.36
N GLU A 238 -1.48 -27.35 -25.46
CA GLU A 238 -0.06 -27.67 -25.59
C GLU A 238 0.70 -27.04 -24.41
N PRO A 239 0.79 -27.73 -23.26
CA PRO A 239 1.46 -27.21 -22.07
C PRO A 239 2.99 -27.20 -22.23
N SER A 240 3.64 -26.37 -21.42
CA SER A 240 5.11 -26.35 -21.39
C SER A 240 5.65 -27.60 -20.70
N GLU A 241 6.85 -28.05 -21.07
CA GLU A 241 7.43 -29.27 -20.50
C GLU A 241 7.54 -29.19 -18.95
N GLY A 242 6.99 -30.20 -18.29
CA GLY A 242 7.02 -30.37 -16.84
C GLY A 242 6.17 -29.37 -16.04
N GLU A 243 5.24 -28.67 -16.68
CA GLU A 243 4.31 -27.74 -16.03
C GLU A 243 3.35 -28.46 -15.08
N GLU A 244 2.80 -29.61 -15.50
CA GLU A 244 1.84 -30.40 -14.73
C GLU A 244 2.46 -30.97 -13.45
N ARG A 245 3.74 -31.38 -13.52
CA ARG A 245 4.49 -31.83 -12.35
C ARG A 245 4.66 -30.70 -11.33
N ARG A 246 4.96 -29.48 -11.79
CA ARG A 246 5.09 -28.31 -10.90
C ARG A 246 3.74 -27.94 -10.28
N MET A 247 2.64 -28.12 -11.00
CA MET A 247 1.28 -27.94 -10.45
C MET A 247 0.99 -28.95 -9.34
N LEU A 248 1.31 -30.23 -9.54
CA LEU A 248 1.16 -31.28 -8.54
C LEU A 248 1.94 -30.99 -7.26
N GLU A 249 3.19 -30.56 -7.38
CA GLU A 249 4.07 -30.25 -6.25
C GLU A 249 3.59 -29.01 -5.48
N LYS A 250 3.40 -27.87 -6.17
CA LYS A 250 3.14 -26.59 -5.49
C LYS A 250 1.71 -26.44 -4.95
N MET A 251 0.72 -27.08 -5.56
CA MET A 251 -0.68 -26.90 -5.15
C MET A 251 -0.90 -27.38 -3.69
N GLU A 252 -0.29 -28.50 -3.32
CA GLU A 252 -0.34 -29.03 -1.96
C GLU A 252 0.46 -28.18 -0.98
N ASP A 253 1.61 -27.63 -1.40
CA ASP A 253 2.39 -26.70 -0.57
C ASP A 253 1.61 -25.43 -0.21
N MET A 254 0.78 -24.92 -1.15
CA MET A 254 0.01 -23.68 -0.96
C MET A 254 -1.31 -23.89 -0.21
N PHE A 255 -2.04 -24.95 -0.53
CA PHE A 255 -3.41 -25.16 -0.05
C PHE A 255 -3.63 -26.52 0.64
N GLY A 256 -2.58 -27.32 0.83
CA GLY A 256 -2.70 -28.66 1.41
C GLY A 256 -3.48 -29.64 0.53
N GLU A 257 -3.47 -30.91 0.92
CA GLU A 257 -4.08 -32.01 0.15
C GLU A 257 -5.60 -31.85 -0.03
N GLY A 258 -6.29 -31.21 0.93
CA GLY A 258 -7.73 -31.00 0.86
C GLY A 258 -8.22 -30.10 -0.29
N CYS A 259 -7.32 -29.34 -0.93
CA CYS A 259 -7.69 -28.46 -2.05
C CYS A 259 -8.18 -29.24 -3.27
N TRP A 260 -7.64 -30.44 -3.50
CA TRP A 260 -7.96 -31.26 -4.65
C TRP A 260 -9.45 -31.58 -4.73
N GLY A 261 -10.15 -31.70 -3.59
CA GLY A 261 -11.60 -31.88 -3.56
C GLY A 261 -12.39 -30.74 -4.22
N HIS A 262 -11.80 -29.55 -4.35
CA HIS A 262 -12.38 -28.35 -4.95
C HIS A 262 -11.68 -27.93 -6.25
N THR A 263 -10.83 -28.78 -6.83
CA THR A 263 -10.07 -28.44 -8.04
C THR A 263 -10.68 -29.06 -9.29
N LEU A 264 -10.87 -28.23 -10.32
CA LEU A 264 -11.29 -28.62 -11.67
C LEU A 264 -10.23 -28.17 -12.68
N ILE A 265 -9.87 -29.05 -13.62
CA ILE A 265 -8.92 -28.71 -14.69
C ILE A 265 -9.68 -28.02 -15.82
N LEU A 266 -9.22 -26.83 -16.20
CA LEU A 266 -9.76 -26.01 -17.27
C LEU A 266 -8.78 -26.00 -18.45
N PHE A 267 -9.05 -26.79 -19.47
CA PHE A 267 -8.27 -26.77 -20.70
C PHE A 267 -8.62 -25.52 -21.51
N THR A 268 -7.61 -24.77 -21.95
CA THR A 268 -7.80 -23.59 -22.81
C THR A 268 -7.38 -23.90 -24.25
N HIS A 269 -8.25 -23.55 -25.19
CA HIS A 269 -7.99 -23.71 -26.61
C HIS A 269 -7.51 -22.39 -27.24
N ALA A 270 -6.43 -22.45 -28.03
CA ALA A 270 -5.84 -21.31 -28.72
C ALA A 270 -6.24 -21.26 -30.21
N GLU A 271 -6.31 -20.06 -30.79
CA GLU A 271 -6.75 -19.84 -32.19
C GLU A 271 -5.90 -20.60 -33.21
N GLY A 272 -6.55 -21.26 -34.18
CA GLY A 272 -5.89 -21.93 -35.30
C GLY A 272 -5.55 -23.40 -35.07
N MET A 273 -5.86 -23.94 -33.89
CA MET A 273 -5.77 -25.36 -33.61
C MET A 273 -7.10 -26.08 -33.89
N ARG A 274 -7.04 -27.39 -34.16
CA ARG A 274 -8.25 -28.21 -34.29
C ARG A 274 -8.82 -28.44 -32.90
N GLU A 275 -10.09 -28.13 -32.66
CA GLU A 275 -10.77 -28.44 -31.40
C GLU A 275 -10.67 -29.96 -31.15
N ARG A 276 -9.96 -30.34 -30.08
CA ARG A 276 -9.86 -31.71 -29.58
C ARG A 276 -10.84 -31.90 -28.43
N SER A 277 -11.36 -33.12 -28.27
CA SER A 277 -12.14 -33.43 -27.08
C SER A 277 -11.24 -33.56 -25.85
N VAL A 278 -11.81 -33.42 -24.65
CA VAL A 278 -11.07 -33.65 -23.39
C VAL A 278 -10.47 -35.05 -23.39
N GLU A 279 -11.20 -36.06 -23.87
CA GLU A 279 -10.74 -37.45 -23.94
C GLU A 279 -9.53 -37.61 -24.87
N GLU A 280 -9.50 -36.90 -26.00
CA GLU A 280 -8.35 -36.89 -26.90
C GLU A 280 -7.11 -36.28 -26.22
N LEU A 281 -7.28 -35.16 -25.49
CA LEU A 281 -6.18 -34.53 -24.73
C LEU A 281 -5.60 -35.45 -23.66
N LEU A 282 -6.47 -36.16 -22.94
CA LEU A 282 -6.05 -37.11 -21.90
C LEU A 282 -5.33 -38.34 -22.46
N GLN A 283 -5.72 -38.80 -23.66
CA GLN A 283 -5.06 -39.93 -24.34
C GLN A 283 -3.67 -39.59 -24.83
N THR A 284 -3.47 -38.35 -25.33
CA THR A 284 -2.16 -37.87 -25.81
C THR A 284 -1.30 -37.26 -24.71
N GLY A 285 -1.84 -37.11 -23.50
CA GLY A 285 -1.22 -36.41 -22.37
C GLY A 285 -0.04 -37.14 -21.74
N SER A 286 0.75 -36.40 -20.97
CA SER A 286 1.85 -36.92 -20.15
C SER A 286 1.33 -37.78 -18.98
N GLN A 287 2.22 -38.58 -18.38
CA GLN A 287 1.87 -39.36 -17.18
C GLN A 287 1.50 -38.43 -16.01
N GLU A 288 2.17 -37.28 -15.92
CA GLU A 288 1.93 -36.24 -14.93
C GLU A 288 0.56 -35.60 -15.09
N LEU A 289 0.11 -35.35 -16.33
CA LEU A 289 -1.24 -34.87 -16.60
C LEU A 289 -2.31 -35.88 -16.15
N GLN A 290 -2.09 -37.18 -16.40
CA GLN A 290 -3.02 -38.23 -15.95
C GLN A 290 -3.12 -38.27 -14.42
N GLN A 291 -1.99 -38.15 -13.71
CA GLN A 291 -1.99 -38.06 -12.24
C GLN A 291 -2.73 -36.82 -11.73
N LEU A 292 -2.55 -35.66 -12.38
CA LEU A 292 -3.25 -34.43 -12.02
C LEU A 292 -4.76 -34.57 -12.19
N VAL A 293 -5.20 -35.20 -13.27
CA VAL A 293 -6.62 -35.49 -13.56
C VAL A 293 -7.21 -36.44 -12.53
N GLU A 294 -6.48 -37.49 -12.16
CA GLU A 294 -6.89 -38.43 -11.12
C GLU A 294 -7.04 -37.73 -9.76
N LYS A 295 -6.06 -36.91 -9.34
CA LYS A 295 -6.16 -36.10 -8.11
C LYS A 295 -7.34 -35.15 -8.14
N CYS A 296 -7.65 -34.57 -9.30
CA CYS A 296 -8.82 -33.71 -9.50
C CYS A 296 -10.13 -34.50 -9.66
N GLY A 297 -10.17 -35.81 -9.38
CA GLY A 297 -11.39 -36.62 -9.45
C GLY A 297 -11.98 -36.75 -10.85
N ASN A 298 -11.14 -36.72 -11.89
CA ASN A 298 -11.52 -36.73 -13.31
C ASN A 298 -12.39 -35.54 -13.74
N ARG A 299 -12.30 -34.40 -13.03
CA ARG A 299 -13.05 -33.19 -13.36
C ARG A 299 -12.26 -32.30 -14.32
N CYS A 300 -12.71 -32.30 -15.57
CA CYS A 300 -12.11 -31.50 -16.63
C CYS A 300 -13.19 -30.74 -17.43
N HIS A 301 -12.85 -29.57 -17.94
CA HIS A 301 -13.67 -28.77 -18.85
C HIS A 301 -12.79 -28.12 -19.92
N LEU A 302 -13.28 -28.07 -21.16
CA LEU A 302 -12.60 -27.40 -22.26
C LEU A 302 -13.28 -26.06 -22.54
N LEU A 303 -12.53 -24.98 -22.42
CA LEU A 303 -13.00 -23.61 -22.65
C LEU A 303 -12.35 -23.03 -23.91
N ASN A 304 -13.19 -22.55 -24.83
CA ASN A 304 -12.73 -21.73 -25.95
C ASN A 304 -12.68 -20.27 -25.52
N VAL A 305 -11.49 -19.69 -25.52
CA VAL A 305 -11.19 -18.40 -24.89
C VAL A 305 -11.40 -17.19 -25.84
N LYS A 306 -11.79 -17.43 -27.10
CA LYS A 306 -11.97 -16.37 -28.13
C LYS A 306 -13.38 -16.22 -28.69
N ASP A 307 -14.27 -17.18 -28.49
CA ASP A 307 -15.65 -17.01 -28.94
C ASP A 307 -16.33 -15.91 -28.11
N ARG A 308 -17.31 -15.21 -28.70
CA ARG A 308 -18.28 -14.45 -27.88
C ARG A 308 -18.75 -15.37 -26.77
N PRO A 309 -18.97 -14.88 -25.53
CA PRO A 309 -19.39 -15.73 -24.42
C PRO A 309 -20.52 -16.65 -24.90
N ASP A 310 -20.19 -17.93 -25.07
CA ASP A 310 -21.17 -18.96 -25.36
C ASP A 310 -21.74 -19.29 -23.98
N ASP A 311 -22.83 -18.60 -23.65
CA ASP A 311 -23.53 -18.74 -22.38
C ASP A 311 -23.77 -20.23 -22.06
N THR A 312 -23.91 -21.09 -23.08
CA THR A 312 -24.08 -22.54 -22.93
C THR A 312 -22.84 -23.23 -22.35
N LYS A 313 -21.64 -22.93 -22.87
CA LYS A 313 -20.38 -23.54 -22.38
C LYS A 313 -20.02 -23.04 -20.98
N ILE A 314 -20.26 -21.75 -20.71
CA ILE A 314 -20.06 -21.16 -19.39
C ILE A 314 -21.05 -21.78 -18.39
N THR A 315 -22.32 -21.93 -18.77
CA THR A 315 -23.33 -22.59 -17.92
C THR A 315 -22.91 -24.03 -17.60
N GLN A 316 -22.42 -24.80 -18.58
CA GLN A 316 -21.90 -26.16 -18.33
C GLN A 316 -20.70 -26.18 -17.39
N LEU A 317 -19.80 -25.20 -17.46
CA LEU A 317 -18.70 -25.07 -16.51
C LEU A 317 -19.23 -24.82 -15.09
N LEU A 318 -20.18 -23.89 -14.94
CA LEU A 318 -20.79 -23.58 -13.65
C LEU A 318 -21.56 -24.77 -13.07
N GLU A 319 -22.30 -25.51 -13.88
CA GLU A 319 -23.00 -26.75 -13.49
C GLU A 319 -22.01 -27.81 -12.96
N LYS A 320 -20.88 -28.03 -13.64
CA LYS A 320 -19.83 -28.96 -13.17
C LYS A 320 -19.23 -28.51 -11.83
N ILE A 321 -19.05 -27.21 -11.64
CA ILE A 321 -18.56 -26.64 -10.38
C ILE A 321 -19.59 -26.85 -9.27
N GLU A 322 -20.87 -26.65 -9.55
CA GLU A 322 -21.96 -26.86 -8.60
C GLU A 322 -22.12 -28.33 -8.21
N GLU A 323 -22.01 -29.26 -9.16
CA GLU A 323 -21.99 -30.69 -8.89
C GLU A 323 -20.83 -31.06 -7.96
N MET A 324 -19.64 -30.53 -8.25
CA MET A 324 -18.45 -30.70 -7.40
C MET A 324 -18.69 -30.15 -5.99
N VAL A 325 -19.22 -28.93 -5.85
CA VAL A 325 -19.50 -28.30 -4.55
C VAL A 325 -20.57 -29.07 -3.77
N SER A 326 -21.59 -29.59 -4.45
CA SER A 326 -22.64 -30.42 -3.86
C SER A 326 -22.08 -31.73 -3.31
N GLY A 327 -21.16 -32.37 -4.05
CA GLY A 327 -20.41 -33.54 -3.58
C GLY A 327 -19.58 -33.27 -2.31
N ASN A 328 -19.14 -32.02 -2.13
CA ASN A 328 -18.43 -31.55 -0.93
C ASN A 328 -19.37 -31.00 0.17
N ARG A 329 -20.62 -31.49 0.22
CA ARG A 329 -21.66 -31.09 1.19
C ARG A 329 -22.03 -29.60 1.12
N GLU A 330 -22.03 -29.05 -0.09
CA GLU A 330 -22.36 -27.65 -0.39
C GLU A 330 -21.42 -26.65 0.31
N ARG A 331 -20.20 -27.07 0.65
CA ARG A 331 -19.20 -26.21 1.29
C ARG A 331 -18.23 -25.67 0.26
N PHE A 332 -17.77 -24.45 0.46
CA PHE A 332 -16.55 -23.94 -0.17
C PHE A 332 -15.31 -24.57 0.51
N TYR A 333 -14.18 -24.53 -0.18
CA TYR A 333 -12.91 -24.96 0.39
C TYR A 333 -12.56 -24.11 1.61
N SER A 334 -12.20 -24.75 2.72
CA SER A 334 -11.83 -24.05 3.96
C SER A 334 -10.58 -24.69 4.55
N SER A 335 -9.63 -23.84 4.93
CA SER A 335 -8.42 -24.21 5.67
C SER A 335 -8.25 -23.31 6.89
N GLN A 336 -7.27 -23.61 7.75
CA GLN A 336 -6.95 -22.76 8.89
C GLN A 336 -6.68 -21.31 8.46
N THR A 337 -5.94 -21.12 7.37
CA THR A 337 -5.62 -19.79 6.82
C THR A 337 -6.87 -19.02 6.40
N TYR A 338 -7.85 -19.69 5.78
CA TYR A 338 -9.13 -19.07 5.41
C TYR A 338 -9.99 -18.74 6.64
N GLN A 339 -10.00 -19.59 7.67
CA GLN A 339 -10.74 -19.33 8.91
C GLN A 339 -10.16 -18.14 9.68
N GLU A 340 -8.84 -18.00 9.70
CA GLU A 340 -8.14 -16.86 10.29
C GLU A 340 -8.46 -15.56 9.52
N ALA A 341 -8.40 -15.60 8.19
CA ALA A 341 -8.77 -14.47 7.34
C ALA A 341 -10.25 -14.06 7.53
N GLU A 342 -11.17 -15.02 7.59
CA GLU A 342 -12.59 -14.75 7.84
C GLU A 342 -12.83 -14.14 9.22
N LYS A 343 -12.17 -14.66 10.26
CA LYS A 343 -12.28 -14.11 11.61
C LYS A 343 -11.79 -12.67 11.69
N GLN A 344 -10.66 -12.39 11.03
CA GLN A 344 -10.13 -11.03 10.91
C GLN A 344 -11.17 -10.14 10.22
N LEU A 345 -11.66 -10.52 9.04
CA LEU A 345 -12.66 -9.75 8.29
C LEU A 345 -13.92 -9.43 9.11
N ARG A 346 -14.45 -10.41 9.85
CA ARG A 346 -15.61 -10.20 10.74
C ARG A 346 -15.32 -9.23 11.89
N GLU A 347 -14.08 -9.16 12.38
CA GLU A 347 -13.68 -8.17 13.38
C GLU A 347 -13.62 -6.76 12.78
N ILE A 348 -13.15 -6.65 11.53
CA ILE A 348 -13.17 -5.42 10.72
C ILE A 348 -14.56 -4.87 10.59
N GLU A 349 -15.47 -5.67 10.06
CA GLU A 349 -16.85 -5.28 9.83
C GLU A 349 -17.53 -4.79 11.12
N ARG A 350 -17.32 -5.51 12.23
CA ARG A 350 -17.90 -5.12 13.53
C ARG A 350 -17.39 -3.77 14.02
N ARG A 351 -16.14 -3.43 13.72
CA ARG A 351 -15.52 -2.20 14.19
C ARG A 351 -15.90 -1.00 13.34
N ILE A 352 -15.90 -1.16 12.01
CA ILE A 352 -16.45 -0.16 11.09
C ILE A 352 -17.91 0.14 11.45
N GLN A 353 -18.69 -0.90 11.74
CA GLN A 353 -20.09 -0.72 12.15
C GLN A 353 -20.21 0.09 13.45
N LYS A 354 -19.39 -0.21 14.46
CA LYS A 354 -19.38 0.56 15.72
C LYS A 354 -18.97 2.02 15.52
N GLU A 355 -18.01 2.30 14.67
CA GLU A 355 -17.57 3.67 14.41
C GLU A 355 -18.65 4.48 13.69
N ARG A 356 -19.29 3.88 12.68
CA ARG A 356 -20.48 4.46 12.03
C ARG A 356 -21.59 4.74 13.02
N GLU A 357 -21.90 3.80 13.91
CA GLU A 357 -22.93 3.99 14.95
C GLU A 357 -22.58 5.13 15.92
N VAL A 358 -21.29 5.32 16.24
CA VAL A 358 -20.83 6.43 17.09
C VAL A 358 -20.95 7.77 16.37
N GLU A 359 -20.57 7.83 15.09
CA GLU A 359 -20.72 9.03 14.26
C GLU A 359 -22.19 9.41 14.07
N GLU A 360 -23.04 8.44 13.73
CA GLU A 360 -24.49 8.66 13.59
C GLU A 360 -25.11 9.14 14.90
N ARG A 361 -24.71 8.56 16.04
CA ARG A 361 -25.19 9.00 17.36
C ARG A 361 -24.79 10.45 17.65
N LYS A 362 -23.54 10.84 17.42
CA LYS A 362 -23.07 12.22 17.62
C LYS A 362 -23.85 13.20 16.75
N LEU A 363 -24.05 12.87 15.48
CA LEU A 363 -24.82 13.68 14.55
C LEU A 363 -26.29 13.81 14.99
N MET A 364 -26.87 12.75 15.53
CA MET A 364 -28.23 12.76 16.07
C MET A 364 -28.35 13.62 17.33
N GLU A 365 -27.43 13.48 18.29
CA GLU A 365 -27.39 14.31 19.51
C GLU A 365 -27.23 15.80 19.18
N GLU A 366 -26.37 16.13 18.21
CA GLU A 366 -26.18 17.50 17.75
C GLU A 366 -27.42 18.06 17.05
N ARG A 367 -28.08 17.25 16.21
CA ARG A 367 -29.37 17.61 15.58
C ARG A 367 -30.46 17.85 16.62
N GLU A 368 -30.55 17.03 17.66
CA GLU A 368 -31.53 17.22 18.74
C GLU A 368 -31.25 18.49 19.54
N ARG A 369 -30.00 18.74 19.93
CA ARG A 369 -29.60 19.96 20.65
C ARG A 369 -29.93 21.22 19.85
N ARG A 370 -29.74 21.18 18.52
CA ARG A 370 -30.08 22.27 17.60
C ARG A 370 -31.58 22.53 17.53
N LYS A 371 -32.38 21.46 17.37
CA LYS A 371 -33.86 21.57 17.36
C LYS A 371 -34.39 22.18 18.66
N GLU A 372 -33.82 21.80 19.80
CA GLU A 372 -34.21 22.35 21.11
C GLU A 372 -33.89 23.86 21.20
N LEU A 373 -32.70 24.27 20.74
CA LEU A 373 -32.32 25.68 20.70
C LEU A 373 -33.24 26.50 19.78
N ASP A 374 -33.51 26.01 18.57
CA ASP A 374 -34.40 26.67 17.61
C ASP A 374 -35.81 26.83 18.15
N LYS A 375 -36.33 25.79 18.82
CA LYS A 375 -37.63 25.82 19.48
C LYS A 375 -37.68 26.88 20.58
N ASN A 376 -36.66 26.94 21.45
CA ASN A 376 -36.58 27.93 22.53
C ASN A 376 -36.54 29.37 21.99
N VAL A 377 -35.75 29.62 20.95
CA VAL A 377 -35.71 30.95 20.31
C VAL A 377 -37.05 31.28 19.66
N GLN A 378 -37.67 30.34 18.97
CA GLN A 378 -38.96 30.56 18.32
C GLN A 378 -40.10 30.82 19.32
N GLU A 379 -40.06 30.18 20.49
CA GLU A 379 -40.96 30.49 21.62
C GLU A 379 -40.73 31.90 22.17
N SER A 380 -39.46 32.33 22.37
CA SER A 380 -39.11 33.70 22.78
C SER A 380 -39.65 34.75 21.80
N LEU A 381 -39.45 34.52 20.49
CA LEU A 381 -39.93 35.42 19.44
C LEU A 381 -41.47 35.56 19.44
N LYS A 382 -42.19 34.45 19.67
CA LYS A 382 -43.67 34.48 19.78
C LYS A 382 -44.14 35.29 20.99
N MET A 383 -43.47 35.15 22.14
CA MET A 383 -43.79 35.92 23.34
C MET A 383 -43.64 37.42 23.10
N MET A 384 -42.52 37.85 22.51
CA MET A 384 -42.28 39.26 22.18
C MET A 384 -43.25 39.80 21.11
N GLU A 385 -43.68 38.97 20.15
CA GLU A 385 -44.72 39.37 19.18
C GLU A 385 -46.06 39.65 19.90
N GLY A 386 -46.42 38.83 20.88
CA GLY A 386 -47.60 39.06 21.72
C GLY A 386 -47.52 40.38 22.50
N GLU A 387 -46.36 40.68 23.12
CA GLU A 387 -46.12 41.95 23.81
C GLU A 387 -46.22 43.16 22.87
N ILE A 388 -45.67 43.04 21.66
CA ILE A 388 -45.77 44.07 20.61
C ILE A 388 -47.23 44.34 20.25
N GLN A 389 -48.02 43.29 19.99
CA GLN A 389 -49.44 43.42 19.65
C GLN A 389 -50.24 44.05 20.79
N GLN A 390 -49.95 43.70 22.04
CA GLN A 390 -50.59 44.30 23.21
C GLN A 390 -50.29 45.81 23.29
N HIS A 391 -49.01 46.19 23.21
CA HIS A 391 -48.60 47.59 23.27
C HIS A 391 -49.15 48.41 22.09
N GLU A 392 -49.20 47.85 20.88
CA GLU A 392 -49.83 48.48 19.72
C GLU A 392 -51.33 48.72 19.94
N GLY A 393 -52.03 47.75 20.53
CA GLY A 393 -53.43 47.88 20.90
C GLY A 393 -53.68 49.00 21.92
N GLU A 394 -52.84 49.07 22.96
CA GLU A 394 -52.90 50.12 23.99
C GLU A 394 -52.61 51.50 23.39
N ILE A 395 -51.58 51.64 22.55
CA ILE A 395 -51.27 52.89 21.84
C ILE A 395 -52.42 53.30 20.92
N ARG A 396 -53.10 52.36 20.25
CA ARG A 396 -54.27 52.66 19.42
C ARG A 396 -55.41 53.27 20.24
N ILE A 397 -55.73 52.68 21.39
CA ILE A 397 -56.77 53.20 22.30
C ILE A 397 -56.39 54.59 22.83
N LEU A 398 -55.13 54.78 23.24
CA LEU A 398 -54.63 56.08 23.70
C LEU A 398 -54.71 57.13 22.57
N ASN A 399 -54.39 56.75 21.32
CA ASN A 399 -54.52 57.64 20.16
C ASN A 399 -55.97 58.06 19.92
N GLU A 400 -56.93 57.14 19.94
CA GLU A 400 -58.35 57.43 19.78
C GLU A 400 -58.83 58.43 20.85
N ARG A 401 -58.50 58.17 22.14
CA ARG A 401 -58.83 59.08 23.25
C ARG A 401 -58.18 60.45 23.11
N THR A 402 -56.91 60.50 22.70
CA THR A 402 -56.18 61.75 22.46
C THR A 402 -56.89 62.58 21.36
N THR A 403 -57.26 61.96 20.24
CA THR A 403 -57.96 62.65 19.15
C THR A 403 -59.36 63.12 19.53
N GLU A 404 -60.07 62.36 20.37
CA GLU A 404 -61.40 62.73 20.84
C GLU A 404 -61.33 63.89 21.85
N LEU A 405 -60.37 63.88 22.77
CA LEU A 405 -60.09 64.99 23.69
C LEU A 405 -59.67 66.26 22.93
N GLU A 406 -58.83 66.16 21.90
CA GLU A 406 -58.45 67.30 21.05
C GLU A 406 -59.65 67.92 20.32
N LYS A 407 -60.55 67.07 19.82
CA LYS A 407 -61.80 67.52 19.17
C LYS A 407 -62.72 68.22 20.17
N ASN A 408 -62.97 67.60 21.32
CA ASN A 408 -63.82 68.17 22.37
C ASN A 408 -63.25 69.50 22.91
N MET A 409 -61.93 69.62 23.05
CA MET A 409 -61.24 70.86 23.39
C MET A 409 -61.46 72.00 22.39
N LYS A 410 -61.64 71.67 21.10
CA LYS A 410 -61.88 72.64 20.03
C LYS A 410 -63.33 73.15 20.01
N GLU A 411 -64.27 72.33 20.50
CA GLU A 411 -65.71 72.62 20.51
C GLU A 411 -66.16 73.28 21.84
N GLU A 412 -65.42 73.09 22.93
CA GLU A 412 -65.76 73.61 24.27
C GLU A 412 -65.61 75.14 24.38
N ARG A 413 -66.59 75.78 25.02
CA ARG A 413 -66.64 77.24 25.21
C ARG A 413 -66.30 77.68 26.64
N ASP A 414 -66.41 76.79 27.62
CA ASP A 414 -66.05 77.07 29.02
C ASP A 414 -64.53 76.95 29.26
N GLU A 415 -63.87 78.06 29.61
CA GLU A 415 -62.42 78.12 29.84
C GLU A 415 -61.94 77.22 31.01
N GLU A 416 -62.75 77.03 32.05
CA GLU A 416 -62.42 76.15 33.18
C GLU A 416 -62.35 74.67 32.75
N LYS A 417 -63.36 74.21 31.99
CA LYS A 417 -63.43 72.85 31.45
C LYS A 417 -62.33 72.59 30.41
N LYS A 418 -62.01 73.60 29.59
CA LYS A 418 -60.91 73.54 28.63
C LYS A 418 -59.56 73.30 29.31
N ARG A 419 -59.29 73.97 30.43
CA ARG A 419 -58.08 73.73 31.24
C ARG A 419 -58.07 72.34 31.88
N GLU A 420 -59.22 71.79 32.23
CA GLU A 420 -59.33 70.44 32.77
C GLU A 420 -59.02 69.39 31.70
N MET A 421 -59.64 69.49 30.53
CA MET A 421 -59.36 68.64 29.36
C MET A 421 -57.91 68.77 28.89
N GLU A 422 -57.29 69.96 28.96
CA GLU A 422 -55.88 70.14 28.62
C GLU A 422 -54.93 69.38 29.56
N ARG A 423 -55.27 69.29 30.86
CA ARG A 423 -54.49 68.47 31.81
C ARG A 423 -54.66 66.98 31.54
N GLU A 424 -55.86 66.55 31.17
CA GLU A 424 -56.16 65.15 30.82
C GLU A 424 -55.46 64.74 29.52
N LEU A 425 -55.55 65.57 28.48
CA LEU A 425 -54.83 65.39 27.22
C LEU A 425 -53.32 65.27 27.45
N LYS A 426 -52.75 66.11 28.32
CA LYS A 426 -51.33 66.04 28.65
C LYS A 426 -50.93 64.72 29.33
N ARG A 427 -51.81 64.14 30.17
CA ARG A 427 -51.57 62.82 30.80
C ARG A 427 -51.62 61.70 29.76
N GLU A 428 -52.63 61.70 28.90
CA GLU A 428 -52.79 60.73 27.80
C GLU A 428 -51.58 60.77 26.86
N ILE A 429 -51.09 61.96 26.49
CA ILE A 429 -49.87 62.13 25.68
C ILE A 429 -48.64 61.54 26.40
N THR A 430 -48.45 61.83 27.69
CA THR A 430 -47.30 61.26 28.42
C THR A 430 -47.35 59.74 28.54
N GLN A 431 -48.54 59.15 28.72
CA GLN A 431 -48.71 57.70 28.76
C GLN A 431 -48.44 57.07 27.38
N LYS A 432 -48.94 57.69 26.31
CA LYS A 432 -48.66 57.28 24.94
C LYS A 432 -47.16 57.27 24.65
N GLU A 433 -46.45 58.35 24.98
CA GLU A 433 -44.99 58.43 24.80
C GLU A 433 -44.23 57.37 25.61
N GLU A 434 -44.73 56.99 26.80
CA GLU A 434 -44.14 55.91 27.60
C GLU A 434 -44.36 54.55 26.93
N MET A 435 -45.56 54.29 26.42
CA MET A 435 -45.91 53.06 25.71
C MET A 435 -45.17 52.91 24.38
N GLU A 436 -45.03 53.99 23.62
CA GLU A 436 -44.21 54.00 22.39
C GLU A 436 -42.74 53.69 22.70
N ARG A 437 -42.19 54.22 23.81
CA ARG A 437 -40.84 53.87 24.28
C ARG A 437 -40.69 52.42 24.72
N LYS A 438 -41.75 51.79 25.26
CA LYS A 438 -41.74 50.35 25.58
C LYS A 438 -41.80 49.51 24.31
N LEU A 439 -42.67 49.88 23.36
CA LEU A 439 -42.82 49.21 22.07
C LEU A 439 -41.51 49.20 21.27
N ILE A 440 -40.81 50.35 21.20
CA ILE A 440 -39.50 50.43 20.52
C ILE A 440 -38.49 49.46 21.16
N ARG A 441 -38.41 49.43 22.49
CA ARG A 441 -37.49 48.53 23.21
C ARG A 441 -37.75 47.04 22.94
N VAL A 442 -39.01 46.62 22.92
CA VAL A 442 -39.38 45.22 22.63
C VAL A 442 -39.12 44.88 21.15
N ARG A 443 -39.44 45.79 20.22
CA ARG A 443 -39.13 45.61 18.79
C ARG A 443 -37.63 45.48 18.52
N GLU A 444 -36.81 46.33 19.12
CA GLU A 444 -35.34 46.26 19.01
C GLU A 444 -34.78 44.97 19.63
N LYS A 445 -35.37 44.49 20.74
CA LYS A 445 -34.97 43.22 21.36
C LYS A 445 -35.31 42.03 20.44
N ARG A 446 -36.53 41.99 19.91
CA ARG A 446 -36.97 40.94 18.96
C ARG A 446 -36.10 40.93 17.70
N GLU A 447 -35.79 42.10 17.15
CA GLU A 447 -34.97 42.19 15.94
C GLU A 447 -33.52 41.73 16.19
N ARG A 448 -32.96 42.03 17.36
CA ARG A 448 -31.66 41.50 17.79
C ARG A 448 -31.68 39.97 17.92
N GLU A 449 -32.62 39.41 18.67
CA GLU A 449 -32.71 37.95 18.83
C GLU A 449 -32.93 37.21 17.50
N ARG A 450 -33.69 37.80 16.57
CA ARG A 450 -33.86 37.26 15.22
C ARG A 450 -32.55 37.29 14.42
N LYS A 451 -31.84 38.42 14.41
CA LYS A 451 -30.55 38.54 13.70
C LYS A 451 -29.50 37.58 14.28
N GLU A 452 -29.40 37.48 15.60
CA GLU A 452 -28.48 36.54 16.26
C GLU A 452 -28.82 35.07 15.94
N MET A 453 -30.10 34.71 15.76
CA MET A 453 -30.47 33.37 15.30
C MET A 453 -30.06 33.13 13.85
N GLU A 454 -30.38 34.06 12.94
CA GLU A 454 -30.03 33.95 11.52
C GLU A 454 -28.51 33.91 11.28
N GLU A 455 -27.75 34.67 12.07
CA GLU A 455 -26.29 34.70 12.04
C GLU A 455 -25.70 33.40 12.56
N ARG A 456 -26.16 32.88 13.71
CA ARG A 456 -25.76 31.56 14.21
C ARG A 456 -26.07 30.44 13.22
N HIS A 457 -27.25 30.45 12.61
CA HIS A 457 -27.60 29.47 11.58
C HIS A 457 -26.68 29.54 10.36
N ARG A 458 -26.27 30.75 9.97
CA ARG A 458 -25.32 30.95 8.88
C ARG A 458 -23.93 30.44 9.25
N GLU A 459 -23.41 30.83 10.40
CA GLU A 459 -22.10 30.40 10.93
C GLU A 459 -22.04 28.88 11.06
N GLU A 460 -23.06 28.23 11.62
CA GLU A 460 -23.11 26.77 11.74
C GLU A 460 -23.10 26.06 10.37
N MET A 461 -23.80 26.59 9.37
CA MET A 461 -23.81 26.02 8.02
C MET A 461 -22.46 26.21 7.31
N GLU A 462 -21.77 27.31 7.61
CA GLU A 462 -20.43 27.59 7.12
C GLU A 462 -19.39 26.72 7.81
N GLU A 463 -19.45 26.58 9.13
CA GLU A 463 -18.58 25.70 9.92
C GLU A 463 -18.74 24.23 9.50
N MET A 464 -19.98 23.79 9.26
CA MET A 464 -20.26 22.45 8.74
C MET A 464 -19.62 22.26 7.36
N ARG A 465 -19.80 23.21 6.44
CA ARG A 465 -19.18 23.17 5.11
C ARG A 465 -17.66 23.10 5.23
N GLU A 466 -17.07 23.95 6.05
CA GLU A 466 -15.62 23.96 6.26
C GLU A 466 -15.13 22.66 6.91
N SER A 467 -15.90 22.05 7.82
CA SER A 467 -15.54 20.75 8.41
C SER A 467 -15.48 19.67 7.34
N TYR A 468 -16.51 19.58 6.50
CA TYR A 468 -16.52 18.64 5.37
C TYR A 468 -15.37 18.91 4.40
N GLU A 469 -15.09 20.17 4.06
CA GLU A 469 -13.95 20.51 3.20
C GLU A 469 -12.60 20.17 3.84
N ARG A 470 -12.43 20.43 5.14
CA ARG A 470 -11.21 20.09 5.89
C ARG A 470 -11.02 18.59 5.95
N GLU A 471 -12.04 17.82 6.30
CA GLU A 471 -12.01 16.36 6.32
C GLU A 471 -11.67 15.81 4.94
N ALA A 472 -12.36 16.28 3.89
CA ALA A 472 -12.08 15.87 2.52
C ALA A 472 -10.64 16.18 2.08
N ARG A 473 -10.10 17.35 2.47
CA ARG A 473 -8.69 17.71 2.21
C ARG A 473 -7.74 16.79 2.96
N THR A 474 -7.95 16.57 4.26
CA THR A 474 -7.08 15.68 5.06
C THR A 474 -7.11 14.25 4.54
N GLU A 475 -8.27 13.77 4.09
CA GLU A 475 -8.40 12.43 3.53
C GLU A 475 -7.72 12.34 2.15
N ALA A 476 -7.85 13.37 1.31
CA ALA A 476 -7.10 13.46 0.06
C ALA A 476 -5.59 13.50 0.30
N GLU A 477 -5.12 14.25 1.30
CA GLU A 477 -3.69 14.30 1.69
C GLU A 477 -3.21 12.96 2.22
N ARG A 478 -3.97 12.26 3.07
CA ARG A 478 -3.64 10.90 3.52
C ARG A 478 -3.54 9.93 2.34
N ASN A 479 -4.48 10.01 1.41
CA ASN A 479 -4.49 9.14 0.23
C ASN A 479 -3.31 9.45 -0.71
N LEU A 480 -2.95 10.72 -0.88
CA LEU A 480 -1.74 11.10 -1.60
C LEU A 480 -0.47 10.60 -0.90
N MET A 481 -0.42 10.69 0.43
CA MET A 481 0.72 10.22 1.23
C MET A 481 0.90 8.71 1.11
N LYS A 482 -0.20 7.93 1.05
CA LYS A 482 -0.15 6.48 0.82
C LYS A 482 0.50 6.12 -0.52
N ILE A 483 0.37 6.97 -1.55
CA ILE A 483 0.95 6.76 -2.88
C ILE A 483 2.42 7.20 -2.93
N ILE A 484 2.73 8.38 -2.37
CA ILE A 484 4.07 8.98 -2.49
C ILE A 484 5.10 8.30 -1.57
N LEU A 485 4.70 7.83 -0.38
CA LEU A 485 5.63 7.29 0.62
C LEU A 485 6.36 6.02 0.15
N PRO A 486 5.69 5.01 -0.45
CA PRO A 486 6.35 3.82 -0.98
C PRO A 486 7.34 4.14 -2.11
N GLU A 487 6.99 5.09 -2.99
CA GLU A 487 7.84 5.48 -4.11
C GLU A 487 9.10 6.23 -3.63
N LEU A 488 8.97 7.11 -2.63
CA LEU A 488 10.10 7.74 -1.95
C LEU A 488 10.99 6.70 -1.25
N GLN A 489 10.40 5.76 -0.52
CA GLN A 489 11.15 4.69 0.15
C GLN A 489 11.92 3.81 -0.85
N ARG A 490 11.29 3.45 -1.97
CA ARG A 490 11.91 2.70 -3.06
C ARG A 490 13.09 3.46 -3.67
N ASN A 491 12.91 4.75 -3.96
CA ASN A 491 13.96 5.61 -4.52
C ASN A 491 15.16 5.77 -3.57
N ILE A 492 14.90 5.92 -2.27
CA ILE A 492 15.96 5.97 -1.23
C ILE A 492 16.70 4.63 -1.16
N SER A 493 15.99 3.50 -1.22
CA SER A 493 16.61 2.18 -1.18
C SER A 493 17.49 1.93 -2.41
N ILE A 494 17.01 2.28 -3.61
CA ILE A 494 17.78 2.17 -4.86
C ILE A 494 19.05 3.03 -4.80
N THR A 495 18.96 4.27 -4.30
CA THR A 495 20.14 5.15 -4.20
C THR A 495 21.13 4.64 -3.15
N LYS A 496 20.64 4.12 -2.01
CA LYS A 496 21.49 3.49 -0.98
C LYS A 496 22.24 2.27 -1.53
N GLU A 497 21.58 1.40 -2.29
CA GLU A 497 22.20 0.24 -2.92
C GLU A 497 23.24 0.64 -3.97
N LYS A 498 22.95 1.63 -4.81
CA LYS A 498 23.92 2.15 -5.79
C LYS A 498 25.18 2.69 -5.12
N MET A 499 25.03 3.52 -4.08
CA MET A 499 26.18 4.05 -3.33
C MET A 499 26.98 2.94 -2.64
N LYS A 500 26.31 1.93 -2.06
CA LYS A 500 26.97 0.78 -1.45
C LYS A 500 27.74 -0.05 -2.50
N GLY A 501 27.14 -0.27 -3.67
CA GLY A 501 27.78 -0.98 -4.78
C GLY A 501 29.02 -0.27 -5.32
N GLU A 502 28.97 1.06 -5.46
CA GLU A 502 30.15 1.86 -5.85
C GLU A 502 31.26 1.80 -4.80
N PHE A 503 30.92 1.89 -3.52
CA PHE A 503 31.88 1.77 -2.43
C PHE A 503 32.57 0.39 -2.42
N ASN A 504 31.80 -0.68 -2.56
CA ASN A 504 32.33 -2.04 -2.63
C ASN A 504 33.26 -2.23 -3.84
N ARG A 505 32.88 -1.72 -5.02
CA ARG A 505 33.72 -1.79 -6.22
C ARG A 505 35.06 -1.07 -6.03
N GLN A 506 35.05 0.10 -5.38
CA GLN A 506 36.28 0.83 -5.06
C GLN A 506 37.17 0.06 -4.07
N MET A 507 36.59 -0.63 -3.10
CA MET A 507 37.32 -1.47 -2.15
C MET A 507 37.94 -2.69 -2.82
N GLU A 508 37.18 -3.42 -3.65
CA GLU A 508 37.66 -4.58 -4.41
C GLU A 508 38.81 -4.20 -5.35
N GLU A 509 38.71 -3.07 -6.05
CA GLU A 509 39.78 -2.62 -6.94
C GLU A 509 41.06 -2.27 -6.17
N LYS A 510 40.94 -1.65 -4.99
CA LYS A 510 42.11 -1.39 -4.13
C LYS A 510 42.73 -2.68 -3.59
N ASN A 511 41.91 -3.65 -3.18
CA ASN A 511 42.41 -4.95 -2.72
C ASN A 511 43.15 -5.70 -3.83
N ARG A 512 42.61 -5.71 -5.06
CA ARG A 512 43.29 -6.32 -6.21
C ARG A 512 44.65 -5.70 -6.50
N ARG A 513 44.75 -4.36 -6.43
CA ARG A 513 46.04 -3.65 -6.61
C ARG A 513 47.04 -4.01 -5.51
N MET A 514 46.56 -4.18 -4.28
CA MET A 514 47.40 -4.61 -3.15
C MET A 514 47.93 -6.04 -3.36
N GLU A 515 47.08 -6.97 -3.80
CA GLU A 515 47.48 -8.35 -4.10
C GLU A 515 48.48 -8.46 -5.27
N GLU A 516 48.33 -7.62 -6.30
CA GLU A 516 49.32 -7.51 -7.38
C GLU A 516 50.67 -7.05 -6.85
N LYS A 517 50.69 -6.01 -6.01
CA LYS A 517 51.93 -5.53 -5.38
C LYS A 517 52.56 -6.58 -4.46
N ASN A 518 51.76 -7.33 -3.71
CA ASN A 518 52.27 -8.42 -2.87
C ASN A 518 52.94 -9.52 -3.71
N ARG A 519 52.36 -9.91 -4.85
CA ARG A 519 52.98 -10.87 -5.78
C ARG A 519 54.29 -10.37 -6.38
N GLU A 520 54.38 -9.07 -6.69
CA GLU A 520 55.64 -8.46 -7.17
C GLU A 520 56.74 -8.54 -6.09
N ILE A 521 56.39 -8.29 -4.83
CA ILE A 521 57.32 -8.38 -3.69
C ILE A 521 57.80 -9.82 -3.50
N GLU A 522 56.89 -10.79 -3.48
CA GLU A 522 57.24 -12.22 -3.34
C GLU A 522 58.22 -12.66 -4.44
N GLY A 523 57.97 -12.27 -5.69
CA GLY A 523 58.87 -12.57 -6.81
C GLY A 523 60.26 -11.97 -6.62
N LEU A 524 60.36 -10.74 -6.09
CA LEU A 524 61.65 -10.11 -5.81
C LEU A 524 62.38 -10.79 -4.66
N VAL A 525 61.68 -11.15 -3.59
CA VAL A 525 62.23 -11.91 -2.45
C VAL A 525 62.85 -13.22 -2.93
N ASP A 526 62.14 -13.97 -3.78
CA ASP A 526 62.65 -15.21 -4.38
C ASP A 526 63.92 -14.98 -5.22
N THR A 527 63.96 -13.88 -5.99
CA THR A 527 65.16 -13.57 -6.79
C THR A 527 66.35 -13.19 -5.91
N VAL A 528 66.14 -12.47 -4.81
CA VAL A 528 67.22 -12.15 -3.86
C VAL A 528 67.71 -13.40 -3.17
N GLN A 529 66.82 -14.28 -2.70
CA GLN A 529 67.23 -15.54 -2.09
C GLN A 529 68.06 -16.41 -3.05
N LYS A 530 67.69 -16.47 -4.34
CA LYS A 530 68.47 -17.19 -5.36
C LYS A 530 69.85 -16.58 -5.57
N LEU A 531 69.93 -15.24 -5.64
CA LEU A 531 71.22 -14.57 -5.81
C LEU A 531 72.11 -14.72 -4.56
N SER A 532 71.55 -14.66 -3.36
CA SER A 532 72.29 -14.92 -2.11
C SER A 532 72.92 -16.31 -2.09
N ARG A 533 72.18 -17.36 -2.49
CA ARG A 533 72.74 -18.72 -2.59
C ARG A 533 73.88 -18.81 -3.62
N LEU A 534 73.73 -18.16 -4.77
CA LEU A 534 74.79 -18.15 -5.79
C LEU A 534 76.06 -17.42 -5.30
N VAL A 535 75.90 -16.38 -4.48
CA VAL A 535 77.03 -15.69 -3.84
C VAL A 535 77.69 -16.60 -2.79
N GLU A 536 76.91 -17.29 -1.95
CA GLU A 536 77.42 -18.25 -0.96
C GLU A 536 78.16 -19.41 -1.63
N GLU A 537 77.59 -20.03 -2.67
CA GLU A 537 78.24 -21.11 -3.44
C GLU A 537 79.54 -20.64 -4.12
N ALA A 538 79.56 -19.40 -4.64
CA ALA A 538 80.76 -18.83 -5.24
C ALA A 538 81.86 -18.55 -4.20
N ASP A 539 81.49 -18.17 -2.98
CA ASP A 539 82.43 -17.96 -1.88
C ASP A 539 82.94 -19.30 -1.29
N GLU A 540 82.11 -20.33 -1.21
CA GLU A 540 82.53 -21.69 -0.83
C GLU A 540 83.50 -22.31 -1.86
N GLN A 541 83.21 -22.19 -3.16
CA GLN A 541 84.12 -22.66 -4.21
C GLN A 541 85.47 -21.94 -4.18
N ARG A 542 85.51 -20.67 -3.76
CA ARG A 542 86.75 -19.91 -3.56
C ARG A 542 87.50 -20.34 -2.31
N SER A 543 86.81 -20.67 -1.22
CA SER A 543 87.45 -21.23 -0.02
C SER A 543 88.08 -22.59 -0.24
N LEU A 544 87.58 -23.38 -1.20
CA LEU A 544 88.13 -24.69 -1.58
C LEU A 544 89.32 -24.58 -2.56
N GLN A 545 89.48 -23.43 -3.24
CA GLN A 545 90.59 -23.17 -4.17
C GLN A 545 91.78 -22.40 -3.55
N SER A 546 91.57 -21.75 -2.40
CA SER A 546 92.62 -21.18 -1.54
C SER A 546 93.23 -22.25 -0.63
#